data_AF-A0A3S4STS8-F1
#
_entry.id   AF-A0A3S4STS8-F1
#
_cell.length_a   1.000
_cell.length_b   1.000
_cell.length_c   1.000
_cell.angle_alpha   90.00
_cell.angle_beta   90.00
_cell.angle_gamma   90.00
#
_symmetry.space_group_name_H-M   'P 1'
#
loop_
_entity.id
_entity.type
_entity.pdbx_description
1 polymer ?
#
loop_
_entity_poly.entity_id
_entity_poly.type
_entity_poly.pdbx_seq_one_letter_code
_entity_poly.pdbx_strand_id
1 'polypeptide(L)'
;MNTIIGTYECKVDTKGRLMLPAPLKKQLSQEVNQGFVLKRSVFQPCLELYPMNEWNVMMQKINKLNRFVKKNNDFIRRFTAGVKIIEIDATGRLLIPKDLVVFAGIDKDIVLSSAVNIVEIWDKDKYEKSIDDSVMDFADLAEDVMGNLNDEDGIS
;
A
#
# COMPACT_ATOMS: atom_id res chain seq x y z
N MET A 1 -1.00 9.73 13.56
CA MET A 1 -0.86 8.68 12.53
C MET A 1 -1.72 7.52 13.00
N ASN A 2 -2.67 7.07 12.18
CA ASN A 2 -3.45 5.88 12.49
C ASN A 2 -2.74 4.68 11.87
N THR A 3 -2.29 3.75 12.72
CA THR A 3 -1.76 2.46 12.26
C THR A 3 -2.92 1.58 11.83
N ILE A 4 -2.79 0.96 10.66
CA ILE A 4 -3.72 -0.04 10.15
C ILE A 4 -3.20 -1.42 10.55
N ILE A 5 -4.10 -2.29 11.01
CA ILE A 5 -3.75 -3.63 11.49
C ILE A 5 -4.59 -4.70 10.79
N GLY A 6 -3.89 -5.70 10.26
CA GLY A 6 -4.43 -7.00 9.89
C GLY A 6 -4.12 -7.40 8.45
N THR A 7 -4.23 -8.71 8.21
CA THR A 7 -4.17 -9.33 6.90
C THR A 7 -5.49 -10.08 6.66
N TYR A 8 -6.08 -9.90 5.49
CA TYR A 8 -7.40 -10.42 5.17
C TYR A 8 -7.43 -11.01 3.77
N GLU A 9 -7.87 -12.25 3.65
CA GLU A 9 -8.18 -12.84 2.36
C GLU A 9 -9.55 -12.37 1.86
N CYS A 10 -9.62 -11.96 0.60
CA CYS A 10 -10.81 -11.45 -0.05
C CYS A 10 -10.92 -11.99 -1.47
N LYS A 11 -12.06 -11.69 -2.12
CA LYS A 11 -12.24 -11.94 -3.54
C LYS A 11 -12.49 -10.65 -4.28
N VAL A 12 -11.96 -10.56 -5.48
CA VAL A 12 -12.32 -9.54 -6.46
C VAL A 12 -13.25 -10.16 -7.50
N ASP A 13 -14.22 -9.38 -7.97
CA ASP A 13 -15.07 -9.81 -9.08
C ASP A 13 -14.42 -9.53 -10.44
N THR A 14 -15.05 -10.04 -11.51
CA THR A 14 -14.56 -9.91 -12.89
C THR A 14 -14.43 -8.46 -13.38
N LYS A 15 -14.94 -7.48 -12.64
CA LYS A 15 -14.83 -6.05 -12.94
C LYS A 15 -13.77 -5.37 -12.07
N GLY A 16 -13.01 -6.10 -11.27
CA GLY A 16 -12.02 -5.52 -10.35
C GLY A 16 -12.65 -4.95 -9.07
N ARG A 17 -13.90 -5.31 -8.73
CA ARG A 17 -14.56 -4.79 -7.52
C ARG A 17 -14.35 -5.75 -6.35
N LEU A 18 -13.95 -5.21 -5.20
CA LEU A 18 -13.84 -5.96 -3.95
C LEU A 18 -14.61 -5.25 -2.83
N MET A 19 -14.92 -6.00 -1.79
CA MET A 19 -15.57 -5.52 -0.58
C MET A 19 -14.55 -5.56 0.56
N LEU A 20 -14.37 -4.43 1.25
CA LEU A 20 -13.46 -4.39 2.39
C LEU A 20 -13.99 -5.25 3.55
N PRO A 21 -13.11 -6.02 4.21
CA PRO A 21 -13.42 -6.66 5.49
C PRO A 21 -13.95 -5.65 6.50
N ALA A 22 -14.96 -6.05 7.29
CA ALA A 22 -15.58 -5.16 8.27
C ALA A 22 -14.58 -4.53 9.26
N PRO A 23 -13.57 -5.25 9.79
CA PRO A 23 -12.57 -4.65 10.68
C PRO A 23 -11.73 -3.58 9.98
N LEU A 24 -11.30 -3.84 8.74
CA LEU A 24 -10.52 -2.88 7.95
C LEU A 24 -11.36 -1.65 7.58
N LYS A 25 -12.60 -1.85 7.15
CA LYS A 25 -13.56 -0.77 6.87
C LYS A 25 -13.74 0.14 8.10
N LYS A 26 -13.84 -0.43 9.30
CA LYS A 26 -13.97 0.35 10.55
C LYS A 26 -12.73 1.21 10.80
N GLN A 27 -11.53 0.66 10.61
CA GLN A 27 -10.27 1.42 10.75
C GLN A 27 -10.17 2.57 9.74
N LEU A 28 -10.63 2.36 8.50
CA LEU A 28 -10.59 3.37 7.43
C LEU A 28 -11.75 4.37 7.44
N SER A 29 -12.74 4.19 8.33
CA SER A 29 -14.00 4.95 8.30
C SER A 29 -13.84 6.46 8.41
N GLN A 30 -12.82 6.93 9.14
CA GLN A 30 -12.52 8.36 9.30
C GLN A 30 -12.00 9.01 8.00
N GLU A 31 -11.40 8.21 7.11
CA GLU A 31 -10.73 8.65 5.89
C GLU A 31 -11.63 8.60 4.66
N VAL A 32 -12.79 7.92 4.75
CA VAL A 32 -13.71 7.71 3.61
C VAL A 32 -14.12 9.03 2.95
N ASN A 33 -14.34 10.09 3.73
CA ASN A 33 -14.75 11.39 3.21
C ASN A 33 -13.64 12.13 2.45
N GLN A 34 -12.37 11.80 2.71
CA GLN A 34 -11.22 12.42 2.02
C GLN A 34 -10.81 11.66 0.76
N GLY A 35 -11.34 10.45 0.58
CA GLY A 35 -10.99 9.55 -0.50
C GLY A 35 -9.66 8.84 -0.28
N PHE A 36 -9.28 8.05 -1.27
CA PHE A 36 -8.07 7.24 -1.22
C PHE A 36 -7.27 7.38 -2.50
N VAL A 37 -5.99 7.03 -2.42
CA VAL A 37 -5.11 6.94 -3.57
C VAL A 37 -4.67 5.50 -3.73
N LEU A 38 -4.85 4.96 -4.93
CA LEU A 38 -4.35 3.65 -5.30
C LEU A 38 -3.17 3.81 -6.25
N LYS A 39 -2.07 3.14 -5.94
CA LYS A 39 -0.86 3.16 -6.78
C LYS A 39 -0.20 1.80 -6.87
N ARG A 40 0.81 1.71 -7.73
CA ARG A 40 1.69 0.54 -7.87
C ARG A 40 2.71 0.53 -6.73
N SER A 41 3.02 -0.65 -6.19
CA SER A 41 4.15 -0.77 -5.26
C SER A 41 5.49 -0.58 -5.99
N VAL A 42 6.48 -0.09 -5.25
CA VAL A 42 7.84 0.17 -5.78
C VAL A 42 8.64 -1.13 -5.87
N PHE A 43 8.52 -1.98 -4.85
CA PHE A 43 9.37 -3.15 -4.69
C PHE A 43 8.65 -4.46 -5.01
N GLN A 44 7.32 -4.43 -5.00
CA GLN A 44 6.51 -5.64 -5.08
C GLN A 44 5.48 -5.58 -6.21
N PRO A 45 5.05 -6.72 -6.77
CA PRO A 45 4.03 -6.78 -7.81
C PRO A 45 2.61 -6.66 -7.22
N CYS A 46 2.39 -5.67 -6.35
CA CYS A 46 1.13 -5.41 -5.66
C CYS A 46 0.70 -3.94 -5.80
N LEU A 47 -0.50 -3.61 -5.31
CA LEU A 47 -0.98 -2.24 -5.24
C LEU A 47 -0.92 -1.72 -3.81
N GLU A 48 -0.80 -0.41 -3.65
CA GLU A 48 -0.83 0.26 -2.37
C GLU A 48 -2.00 1.24 -2.34
N LEU A 49 -2.89 1.06 -1.35
CA LEU A 49 -4.03 1.90 -1.04
C LEU A 49 -3.69 2.82 0.12
N TYR A 50 -3.59 4.11 -0.19
CA TYR A 50 -3.31 5.17 0.75
C TYR A 50 -4.61 5.88 1.15
N PRO A 51 -4.86 6.06 2.46
CA PRO A 51 -5.64 7.19 2.94
C PRO A 51 -5.09 8.52 2.38
N MET A 52 -5.97 9.44 2.01
CA MET A 52 -5.56 10.70 1.34
C MET A 52 -4.59 11.53 2.20
N ASN A 53 -4.78 11.55 3.52
CA ASN A 53 -3.87 12.23 4.46
C ASN A 53 -2.45 11.66 4.41
N GLU A 54 -2.29 10.33 4.41
CA GLU A 54 -1.00 9.65 4.32
C GLU A 54 -0.36 9.85 2.94
N TRP A 55 -1.16 9.86 1.86
CA TRP A 55 -0.69 10.21 0.52
C TRP A 55 -0.13 11.64 0.47
N ASN A 56 -0.80 12.60 1.09
CA ASN A 56 -0.34 13.98 1.13
C ASN A 56 1.01 14.11 1.86
N VAL A 57 1.17 13.41 2.99
CA VAL A 57 2.46 13.36 3.72
C VAL A 57 3.56 12.76 2.84
N MET A 58 3.29 11.68 2.12
CA MET A 58 4.25 11.10 1.18
C MET A 58 4.61 12.09 0.06
N MET A 59 3.62 12.74 -0.55
CA MET A 59 3.85 13.69 -1.64
C MET A 59 4.62 14.94 -1.22
N GLN A 60 4.51 15.37 0.04
CA GLN A 60 5.38 16.43 0.59
C GLN A 60 6.86 16.01 0.56
N LYS A 61 7.18 14.75 0.87
CA LYS A 61 8.56 14.23 0.79
C LYS A 61 9.03 14.18 -0.66
N ILE A 62 8.21 13.65 -1.56
CA ILE A 62 8.51 13.56 -3.00
C ILE A 62 8.74 14.96 -3.61
N ASN A 63 7.96 15.97 -3.20
CA ASN A 63 8.08 17.33 -3.72
C ASN A 63 9.35 18.06 -3.28
N LYS A 64 10.06 17.58 -2.25
CA LYS A 64 11.36 18.13 -1.83
C LYS A 64 12.52 17.70 -2.73
N LEU A 65 12.31 16.74 -3.63
CA LEU A 65 13.36 16.25 -4.53
C LEU A 65 13.72 17.30 -5.58
N ASN A 66 15.02 17.54 -5.75
CA ASN A 66 15.53 18.50 -6.73
C ASN A 66 15.22 18.04 -8.17
N ARG A 67 14.41 18.82 -8.89
CA ARG A 67 13.98 18.57 -10.28
C ARG A 67 15.09 18.75 -11.34
N PHE A 68 16.23 19.32 -10.98
CA PHE A 68 17.40 19.41 -11.88
C PHE A 68 18.26 18.15 -11.87
N VAL A 69 18.02 17.22 -10.94
CA VAL A 69 18.68 15.91 -10.91
C VAL A 69 17.85 14.92 -11.72
N LYS A 70 18.38 14.45 -12.85
CA LYS A 70 17.66 13.51 -13.75
C LYS A 70 17.11 12.29 -13.02
N LYS A 71 17.90 11.67 -12.14
CA LYS A 71 17.48 10.51 -11.32
C LYS A 71 16.21 10.79 -10.51
N ASN A 72 16.07 12.00 -9.96
CA ASN A 72 14.89 12.39 -9.19
C ASN A 72 13.65 12.47 -10.08
N ASN A 73 13.78 13.02 -11.29
CA ASN A 73 12.66 13.08 -12.23
C ASN A 73 12.22 11.69 -12.69
N ASP A 74 13.18 10.81 -12.98
CA ASP A 74 12.90 9.43 -13.37
C ASP A 74 12.20 8.67 -12.23
N PHE A 75 12.66 8.86 -10.99
CA PHE A 75 12.02 8.31 -9.80
C PHE A 75 10.60 8.83 -9.64
N ILE A 76 10.40 10.16 -9.67
CA ILE A 76 9.07 10.75 -9.49
C ILE A 76 8.10 10.25 -10.56
N ARG A 77 8.54 10.20 -11.83
CA ARG A 77 7.72 9.69 -12.94
C ARG A 77 7.30 8.23 -12.71
N ARG A 78 8.21 7.38 -12.23
CA ARG A 78 7.89 5.97 -11.93
C ARG A 78 7.00 5.84 -10.70
N PHE A 79 7.29 6.58 -9.64
CA PHE A 79 6.54 6.56 -8.39
C PHE A 79 5.08 7.02 -8.57
N THR A 80 4.86 8.01 -9.44
CA THR A 80 3.51 8.52 -9.74
C THR A 80 2.84 7.85 -10.94
N ALA A 81 3.48 6.84 -11.55
CA ALA A 81 2.92 6.15 -12.70
C ALA A 81 1.66 5.35 -12.33
N GLY A 82 0.56 5.63 -13.03
CA GLY A 82 -0.69 4.91 -12.85
C GLY A 82 -1.40 5.18 -11.51
N VAL A 83 -0.99 6.20 -10.76
CA VAL A 83 -1.69 6.64 -9.55
C VAL A 83 -3.12 7.05 -9.88
N LYS A 84 -4.09 6.62 -9.06
CA LYS A 84 -5.52 6.93 -9.22
C LYS A 84 -6.11 7.35 -7.89
N ILE A 85 -6.91 8.41 -7.90
CA ILE A 85 -7.84 8.69 -6.81
C ILE A 85 -8.99 7.72 -6.94
N ILE A 86 -9.39 7.11 -5.84
CA ILE A 86 -10.53 6.20 -5.78
C ILE A 86 -11.37 6.50 -4.53
N GLU A 87 -12.63 6.08 -4.59
CA GLU A 87 -13.57 6.19 -3.49
C GLU A 87 -13.95 4.79 -3.00
N ILE A 88 -14.26 4.71 -1.71
CA ILE A 88 -14.88 3.54 -1.10
C ILE A 88 -16.31 3.92 -0.78
N ASP A 89 -17.27 3.20 -1.34
CA ASP A 89 -18.67 3.53 -1.12
C ASP A 89 -19.13 3.23 0.32
N ALA A 90 -20.33 3.67 0.68
CA ALA A 90 -20.89 3.45 2.02
C ALA A 90 -20.98 1.96 2.42
N THR A 91 -21.06 1.05 1.44
CA THR A 91 -21.07 -0.40 1.69
C THR A 91 -19.67 -0.96 1.94
N GLY A 92 -18.61 -0.20 1.65
CA GLY A 92 -17.21 -0.62 1.76
C GLY A 92 -16.69 -1.23 0.47
N ARG A 93 -17.34 -0.96 -0.67
CA ARG A 93 -16.92 -1.46 -1.96
C ARG A 93 -15.88 -0.54 -2.59
N LEU A 94 -14.86 -1.15 -3.16
CA LEU A 94 -13.78 -0.49 -3.90
C LEU A 94 -13.71 -1.07 -5.30
N LEU A 95 -13.44 -0.22 -6.30
CA LEU A 95 -13.15 -0.64 -7.68
C LEU A 95 -11.67 -0.44 -7.97
N ILE A 96 -10.96 -1.53 -8.30
CA ILE A 96 -9.59 -1.47 -8.79
C ILE A 96 -9.62 -1.14 -10.29
N PRO A 97 -8.97 -0.04 -10.72
CA PRO A 97 -8.82 0.28 -12.13
C PRO A 97 -8.13 -0.84 -12.91
N LYS A 98 -8.61 -1.12 -14.12
CA LYS A 98 -8.17 -2.26 -14.94
C LYS A 98 -6.65 -2.29 -15.19
N ASP A 99 -6.04 -1.14 -15.40
CA ASP A 99 -4.58 -1.03 -15.60
C ASP A 99 -3.78 -1.43 -14.35
N LEU A 100 -4.34 -1.21 -13.17
CA LEU A 100 -3.75 -1.62 -11.89
C LEU A 100 -4.00 -3.11 -11.59
N VAL A 101 -5.17 -3.64 -11.96
CA VAL A 101 -5.43 -5.10 -11.94
C VAL A 101 -4.37 -5.83 -12.77
N VAL A 102 -4.14 -5.37 -14.01
CA VAL A 102 -3.15 -5.96 -14.92
C VAL A 102 -1.74 -5.85 -14.35
N PHE A 103 -1.36 -4.69 -13.79
CA PHE A 103 -0.04 -4.51 -13.19
C PHE A 103 0.22 -5.48 -12.03
N ALA A 104 -0.71 -5.54 -11.07
CA ALA A 104 -0.57 -6.42 -9.92
C ALA A 104 -0.83 -7.89 -10.25
N GLY A 105 -1.30 -8.18 -11.48
CA GLY A 105 -1.73 -9.50 -11.93
C GLY A 105 -2.74 -10.12 -10.98
N ILE A 106 -3.70 -9.31 -10.52
CA ILE A 106 -4.80 -9.74 -9.67
C ILE A 106 -5.79 -10.50 -10.56
N ASP A 107 -6.15 -11.72 -10.17
CA ASP A 107 -7.24 -12.47 -10.80
C ASP A 107 -8.50 -12.47 -9.92
N LYS A 108 -8.60 -13.40 -8.96
CA LYS A 108 -9.80 -13.62 -8.17
C LYS A 108 -9.56 -13.57 -6.67
N ASP A 109 -8.65 -14.40 -6.18
CA ASP A 109 -8.35 -14.49 -4.75
C ASP A 109 -7.24 -13.49 -4.42
N ILE A 110 -7.51 -12.61 -3.46
CA ILE A 110 -6.62 -11.49 -3.13
C ILE A 110 -6.32 -11.48 -1.63
N VAL A 111 -5.21 -10.85 -1.27
CA VAL A 111 -4.86 -10.54 0.11
C VAL A 111 -4.80 -9.03 0.29
N LEU A 112 -5.51 -8.53 1.30
CA LEU A 112 -5.39 -7.18 1.81
C LEU A 112 -4.50 -7.22 3.05
N SER A 113 -3.29 -6.67 2.97
CA SER A 113 -2.34 -6.66 4.09
C SER A 113 -2.01 -5.25 4.52
N SER A 114 -2.06 -4.97 5.83
CA SER A 114 -1.64 -3.68 6.36
C SER A 114 -0.12 -3.54 6.31
N ALA A 115 0.37 -2.44 5.75
CA ALA A 115 1.77 -2.04 5.81
C ALA A 115 1.87 -0.67 6.51
N VAL A 116 1.95 -0.70 7.84
CA VAL A 116 1.97 0.48 8.72
C VAL A 116 0.69 1.33 8.59
N ASN A 117 0.68 2.33 7.72
CA ASN A 117 -0.37 3.34 7.54
C ASN A 117 -1.11 3.18 6.21
N ILE A 118 -0.78 2.16 5.42
CA ILE A 118 -1.42 1.84 4.14
C ILE A 118 -1.91 0.40 4.10
N VAL A 119 -2.72 0.09 3.09
CA VAL A 119 -3.14 -1.28 2.77
C VAL A 119 -2.52 -1.68 1.45
N GLU A 120 -1.79 -2.78 1.43
CA GLU A 120 -1.38 -3.43 0.20
C GLU A 120 -2.48 -4.38 -0.30
N ILE A 121 -2.65 -4.43 -1.63
CA ILE A 121 -3.61 -5.29 -2.31
C ILE A 121 -2.83 -6.21 -3.24
N TRP A 122 -2.90 -7.49 -2.95
CA TRP A 122 -2.12 -8.53 -3.59
C TRP A 122 -3.00 -9.55 -4.29
N ASP A 123 -2.48 -10.12 -5.36
CA ASP A 123 -2.88 -11.48 -5.74
C ASP A 123 -2.41 -12.47 -4.66
N LYS A 124 -3.26 -13.44 -4.29
CA LYS A 124 -2.99 -14.32 -3.15
C LYS A 124 -1.69 -15.11 -3.31
N ASP A 125 -1.45 -15.73 -4.46
CA ASP A 125 -0.27 -16.57 -4.66
C ASP A 125 1.02 -15.74 -4.62
N LYS A 126 0.96 -14.49 -5.11
CA LYS A 126 2.09 -13.56 -5.02
C LYS A 126 2.38 -13.10 -3.61
N TYR A 127 1.34 -12.91 -2.79
CA TYR A 127 1.51 -12.56 -1.39
C TYR A 127 2.23 -13.69 -0.64
N GLU A 128 1.70 -14.92 -0.72
CA GLU A 128 2.30 -16.07 -0.04
C GLU A 128 3.76 -16.26 -0.45
N LYS A 129 4.04 -16.17 -1.76
CA LYS A 129 5.42 -16.24 -2.27
C LYS A 129 6.32 -15.14 -1.69
N SER A 130 5.82 -13.91 -1.60
CA SER A 130 6.62 -12.78 -1.08
C SER A 130 6.96 -12.95 0.41
N ILE A 131 6.09 -13.60 1.18
CA ILE A 131 6.33 -13.92 2.58
C ILE A 131 7.28 -15.11 2.69
N ASP A 132 7.07 -16.18 1.93
CA ASP A 132 7.93 -17.38 1.96
C ASP A 132 9.38 -17.07 1.56
N ASP A 133 9.59 -16.28 0.50
CA ASP A 133 10.92 -15.86 0.06
C ASP A 133 11.64 -15.01 1.14
N SER A 134 10.89 -14.39 2.06
CA SER A 134 11.43 -13.56 3.15
C SER A 134 11.80 -14.33 4.42
N VAL A 135 11.27 -15.55 4.63
CA VAL A 135 11.45 -16.28 5.90
C VAL A 135 12.89 -16.73 6.13
N MET A 136 13.66 -17.03 5.08
CA MET A 136 15.07 -17.44 5.24
C MET A 136 16.01 -16.28 5.61
N ASP A 137 15.55 -15.03 5.53
CA ASP A 137 16.36 -13.80 5.71
C ASP A 137 15.75 -12.84 6.76
N PHE A 138 14.56 -13.14 7.29
CA PHE A 138 13.86 -12.18 8.15
C PHE A 138 14.58 -11.90 9.47
N ALA A 139 15.23 -12.90 10.06
CA ALA A 139 15.98 -12.71 11.31
C ALA A 139 17.20 -11.79 11.11
N ASP A 140 17.97 -12.02 10.05
CA ASP A 140 19.14 -11.22 9.71
C ASP A 140 18.73 -9.80 9.31
N LEU A 141 17.68 -9.67 8.48
CA LEU A 141 17.08 -8.37 8.14
C LEU A 141 16.56 -7.62 9.38
N ALA A 142 15.96 -8.33 10.33
CA ALA A 142 15.49 -7.72 11.57
C ALA A 142 16.67 -7.20 12.41
N GLU A 143 17.79 -7.93 12.47
CA GLU A 143 19.00 -7.46 13.14
C GLU A 143 19.60 -6.23 12.43
N ASP A 144 19.71 -6.26 11.10
CA ASP A 144 20.26 -5.14 10.32
C ASP A 144 19.42 -3.85 10.47
N VAL A 145 18.10 -3.98 10.45
CA VAL A 145 17.17 -2.84 10.49
C VAL A 145 16.92 -2.35 11.91
N MET A 146 16.73 -3.26 12.86
CA MET A 146 16.31 -2.92 14.24
C MET A 146 17.46 -2.97 15.25
N GLY A 147 18.51 -3.76 15.01
CA GLY A 147 19.61 -3.97 15.96
C GLY A 147 20.49 -2.74 16.20
N ASN A 148 20.49 -1.78 15.27
CA ASN A 148 21.22 -0.52 15.40
C ASN A 148 20.33 0.68 15.78
N LEU A 149 19.05 0.46 16.08
CA LEU A 149 18.20 1.50 16.65
C LEU A 149 18.61 1.70 18.11
N ASN A 150 19.69 2.47 18.33
CA ASN A 150 19.92 3.06 19.64
C ASN A 150 18.72 3.97 19.94
N ASP A 151 18.16 3.84 21.14
CA ASP A 151 17.04 4.63 21.69
C ASP A 151 17.39 6.15 21.82
N GLU A 152 17.80 6.80 20.74
CA GLU A 152 17.96 8.26 20.64
C GLU A 152 16.74 8.89 19.95
N ASP A 153 15.53 8.51 20.36
CA ASP A 153 14.33 9.35 20.19
C ASP A 153 13.56 9.38 21.52
N GLY A 154 14.32 9.55 22.61
CA GLY A 154 13.81 9.96 23.90
C GLY A 154 13.21 11.36 23.79
N ILE A 155 11.90 11.43 24.02
CA ILE A 155 11.16 12.51 24.67
C ILE A 155 11.91 13.86 24.71
N SER A 156 11.48 14.80 23.88
CA SER A 156 11.43 16.22 24.25
C SER A 156 10.18 16.89 23.71
#